data_AF-A0A1Q3D046-F1
#
_entry.id   AF-A0A1Q3D046-F1
#
_cell.length_a   1.000
_cell.length_b   1.000
_cell.length_c   1.000
_cell.angle_alpha   90.00
_cell.angle_beta   90.00
_cell.angle_gamma   90.00
#
_symmetry.space_group_name_H-M   'P 1'
#
loop_
_entity.id
_entity.type
_entity.pdbx_description
1 polymer ?
#
loop_
_entity_poly.entity_id
_entity_poly.type
_entity_poly.pdbx_seq_one_letter_code
_entity_poly.pdbx_strand_id
1 'polypeptide(L)'
;RSQGNYRNPCLTMHQPWASLLVYGIKRIEGRSWPSPIRGRLWIHAASKFPEDSTIKAMEDFYREIYAVNGITDLKFPEHYPVSRLLGCVEVVGCLRCEELANWEALPEGVRLEGQTNFCWLCEQPQKLLVPFEMRGYQGVYNLEKKIYEAAVRGLIPVEGPLPVKFPLPNPRDPFSLKPGSIYMPSSETEVSMVEKSSSLSAAIAGARAAATQFTKKDHLHIDSIASSNSKSMETGQSKSKFFEEDNLASSNLMEGPSKETKKSHICGKQ
;
A
#
# COMPACT_ATOMS: atom_id res chain seq x y z
N ARG A 1 15.77 10.49 13.48
CA ARG A 1 14.94 9.49 12.75
C ARG A 1 15.52 9.36 11.35
N SER A 2 15.81 8.15 10.89
CA SER A 2 16.18 7.89 9.49
C SER A 2 14.95 8.08 8.60
N GLN A 3 14.92 9.16 7.83
CA GLN A 3 14.06 9.18 6.65
C GLN A 3 14.68 8.20 5.64
N GLY A 4 13.89 7.30 5.07
CA GLY A 4 14.36 6.44 3.99
C GLY A 4 14.78 7.29 2.78
N ASN A 5 15.74 6.82 1.99
CA ASN A 5 16.21 7.50 0.78
C ASN A 5 15.19 7.37 -0.36
N TYR A 6 14.01 7.96 -0.14
CA TYR A 6 12.87 7.96 -1.03
C TYR A 6 13.01 9.10 -2.04
N ARG A 7 13.30 8.74 -3.29
CA ARG A 7 13.39 9.67 -4.42
C ARG A 7 12.10 9.68 -5.21
N ASN A 8 11.58 8.48 -5.51
CA ASN A 8 10.35 8.26 -6.25
C ASN A 8 9.50 7.21 -5.49
N PRO A 9 9.04 7.49 -4.26
CA PRO A 9 8.37 6.49 -3.44
C PRO A 9 7.07 6.01 -4.11
N CYS A 10 6.83 4.70 -4.02
CA CYS A 10 5.66 4.01 -4.53
C CYS A 10 5.14 3.06 -3.46
N LEU A 11 3.81 2.91 -3.42
CA LEU A 11 3.11 1.99 -2.53
C LEU A 11 2.25 1.05 -3.37
N THR A 12 2.41 -0.27 -3.17
CA THR A 12 1.47 -1.26 -3.68
C THR A 12 0.28 -1.37 -2.72
N MET A 13 -0.93 -1.39 -3.27
CA MET A 13 -2.17 -1.56 -2.52
C MET A 13 -3.20 -2.35 -3.34
N HIS A 14 -4.15 -2.99 -2.65
CA HIS A 14 -5.17 -3.80 -3.32
C HIS A 14 -6.23 -2.95 -4.03
N GLN A 15 -6.87 -3.53 -5.03
CA GLN A 15 -8.11 -2.98 -5.58
C GLN A 15 -9.30 -3.33 -4.66
N PRO A 16 -10.35 -2.50 -4.60
CA PRO A 16 -10.57 -1.28 -5.39
C PRO A 16 -9.82 -0.02 -4.88
N TRP A 17 -9.22 -0.07 -3.68
CA TRP A 17 -8.61 1.12 -3.04
C TRP A 17 -7.54 1.81 -3.90
N ALA A 18 -6.76 1.06 -4.69
CA ALA A 18 -5.75 1.62 -5.58
C ALA A 18 -6.33 2.58 -6.63
N SER A 19 -7.38 2.16 -7.35
CA SER A 19 -8.09 3.06 -8.27
C SER A 19 -8.78 4.19 -7.53
N LEU A 20 -9.52 3.90 -6.46
CA LEU A 20 -10.31 4.91 -5.74
C LEU A 20 -9.45 6.07 -5.21
N LEU A 21 -8.18 5.79 -4.85
CA LEU A 21 -7.22 6.81 -4.42
C LEU A 21 -6.71 7.69 -5.58
N VAL A 22 -6.28 7.11 -6.71
CA VAL A 22 -5.83 7.93 -7.86
C VAL A 22 -6.97 8.60 -8.63
N TYR A 23 -8.21 8.15 -8.45
CA TYR A 23 -9.42 8.82 -8.95
C TYR A 23 -9.97 9.87 -7.96
N GLY A 24 -9.32 10.12 -6.82
CA GLY A 24 -9.70 11.18 -5.88
C GLY A 24 -11.00 10.93 -5.10
N ILE A 25 -11.52 9.71 -5.12
CA ILE A 25 -12.70 9.29 -4.34
C ILE A 25 -12.28 8.96 -2.91
N LYS A 26 -11.18 8.22 -2.76
CA LYS A 26 -10.49 7.97 -1.49
C LYS A 26 -9.48 9.08 -1.22
N ARG A 27 -9.50 9.64 -0.02
CA ARG A 27 -8.67 10.80 0.41
C ARG A 27 -7.76 10.46 1.60
N ILE A 28 -8.03 9.36 2.30
CA ILE A 28 -7.24 8.85 3.42
C ILE A 28 -6.70 7.47 3.08
N GLU A 29 -5.38 7.24 3.08
CA GLU A 29 -4.80 5.90 2.99
C GLU A 29 -4.61 5.29 4.40
N GLY A 30 -5.04 4.04 4.59
CA GLY A 30 -5.10 3.38 5.90
C GLY A 30 -4.01 2.33 6.07
N ARG A 31 -3.18 2.47 7.11
CA ARG A 31 -2.10 1.52 7.43
C ARG A 31 -1.97 1.25 8.93
N SER A 32 -1.41 0.09 9.27
CA SER A 32 -1.03 -0.28 10.64
C SER A 32 0.25 0.43 11.13
N TRP A 33 0.85 1.29 10.31
CA TRP A 33 2.11 1.97 10.56
C TRP A 33 2.11 3.40 9.97
N PRO A 34 2.84 4.36 10.60
CA PRO A 34 2.84 5.76 10.19
C PRO A 34 3.55 5.98 8.86
N SER A 35 3.15 7.01 8.11
CA SER A 35 3.76 7.30 6.81
C SER A 35 5.25 7.63 6.92
N PRO A 36 6.12 7.03 6.08
CA PRO A 36 7.57 7.23 6.14
C PRO A 36 8.05 8.45 5.32
N ILE A 37 7.12 9.16 4.68
CA ILE A 37 7.35 10.23 3.70
C ILE A 37 6.38 11.40 3.90
N ARG A 38 6.65 12.50 3.20
CA ARG A 38 5.66 13.50 2.76
C ARG A 38 5.95 13.86 1.30
N GLY A 39 4.97 14.42 0.60
CA GLY A 39 5.05 14.74 -0.83
C GLY A 39 4.53 13.60 -1.72
N ARG A 40 4.89 13.62 -3.01
CA ARG A 40 4.38 12.68 -4.03
C ARG A 40 4.63 11.21 -3.65
N LEU A 41 3.56 10.42 -3.63
CA LEU A 41 3.55 8.96 -3.52
C LEU A 41 2.92 8.34 -4.76
N TRP A 42 3.65 7.49 -5.45
CA TRP A 42 3.14 6.69 -6.56
C TRP A 42 2.28 5.52 -6.06
N ILE A 43 1.23 5.19 -6.80
CA ILE A 43 0.24 4.17 -6.44
C ILE A 43 0.27 3.04 -7.48
N HIS A 44 0.53 1.83 -6.98
CA HIS A 44 0.55 0.59 -7.76
C HIS A 44 -0.56 -0.36 -7.29
N ALA A 45 -1.33 -0.91 -8.23
CA ALA A 45 -2.33 -1.92 -7.94
C ALA A 45 -1.70 -3.31 -7.80
N ALA A 46 -1.93 -3.95 -6.65
CA ALA A 46 -1.52 -5.32 -6.39
C ALA A 46 -2.11 -6.32 -7.41
N SER A 47 -1.56 -7.54 -7.44
CA SER A 47 -1.89 -8.57 -8.44
C SER A 47 -3.16 -9.40 -8.14
N LYS A 48 -3.65 -9.44 -6.89
CA LYS A 48 -4.96 -10.06 -6.60
C LYS A 48 -6.06 -9.17 -7.17
N PHE A 49 -6.86 -9.73 -8.08
CA PHE A 49 -8.14 -9.16 -8.52
C PHE A 49 -9.09 -8.96 -7.33
N PRO A 50 -9.83 -7.84 -7.28
CA PRO A 50 -10.89 -7.66 -6.29
C PRO A 50 -12.04 -8.63 -6.57
N GLU A 51 -12.74 -9.06 -5.52
CA GLU A 51 -14.00 -9.79 -5.66
C GLU A 51 -15.14 -8.78 -5.86
N ASP A 52 -16.19 -9.10 -6.62
CA ASP A 52 -17.29 -8.15 -6.91
C ASP A 52 -17.99 -7.67 -5.62
N SER A 53 -18.07 -8.54 -4.62
CA SER A 53 -18.50 -8.23 -3.24
C SER A 53 -17.64 -7.15 -2.58
N THR A 54 -16.33 -7.15 -2.85
CA THR A 54 -15.34 -6.19 -2.33
C THR A 54 -15.42 -4.86 -3.08
N ILE A 55 -15.65 -4.89 -4.40
CA ILE A 55 -15.96 -3.68 -5.17
C ILE A 55 -17.22 -3.05 -4.60
N LYS A 56 -18.34 -3.77 -4.60
CA LYS A 56 -19.64 -3.25 -4.16
C LYS A 56 -19.59 -2.71 -2.73
N ALA A 57 -19.03 -3.46 -1.77
CA ALA A 57 -18.95 -3.01 -0.37
C ALA A 57 -18.14 -1.71 -0.20
N MET A 58 -17.09 -1.52 -1.01
CA MET A 58 -16.32 -0.27 -0.98
C MET A 58 -17.01 0.87 -1.73
N GLU A 59 -17.68 0.60 -2.86
CA GLU A 59 -18.45 1.62 -3.57
C GLU A 59 -19.65 2.10 -2.76
N ASP A 60 -20.42 1.20 -2.14
CA ASP A 60 -21.51 1.53 -1.22
C ASP A 60 -20.99 2.38 -0.05
N PHE A 61 -19.84 2.02 0.54
CA PHE A 61 -19.18 2.79 1.59
C PHE A 61 -18.83 4.22 1.16
N TYR A 62 -18.22 4.42 -0.02
CA TYR A 62 -17.96 5.77 -0.50
C TYR A 62 -19.27 6.51 -0.82
N ARG A 63 -20.29 5.84 -1.37
CA ARG A 63 -21.60 6.43 -1.66
C ARG A 63 -22.26 6.99 -0.39
N GLU A 64 -22.27 6.23 0.70
CA GLU A 64 -22.81 6.66 1.99
C GLU A 64 -22.02 7.83 2.61
N ILE A 65 -20.68 7.74 2.70
CA ILE A 65 -19.90 8.83 3.35
C ILE A 65 -19.89 10.13 2.52
N TYR A 66 -20.05 10.06 1.19
CA TYR A 66 -20.26 11.25 0.36
C TYR A 66 -21.69 11.79 0.47
N ALA A 67 -22.71 10.93 0.64
CA ALA A 67 -24.09 11.35 0.89
C ALA A 67 -24.25 12.11 2.22
N VAL A 68 -23.48 11.76 3.27
CA VAL A 68 -23.38 12.54 4.52
C VAL A 68 -22.86 13.98 4.27
N ASN A 69 -22.20 14.23 3.14
CA ASN A 69 -21.80 15.57 2.70
C ASN A 69 -22.62 16.08 1.48
N GLY A 70 -23.82 15.53 1.28
CA GLY A 70 -24.78 15.97 0.27
C GLY A 70 -24.51 15.49 -1.17
N ILE A 71 -23.49 14.65 -1.39
CA ILE A 71 -23.06 14.22 -2.73
C ILE A 71 -23.61 12.82 -3.02
N THR A 72 -24.58 12.73 -3.92
CA THR A 72 -25.30 11.49 -4.26
C THR A 72 -24.97 10.92 -5.64
N ASP A 73 -24.68 11.76 -6.65
CA ASP A 73 -24.19 11.34 -7.98
C ASP A 73 -22.69 11.01 -7.94
N LEU A 74 -22.32 10.03 -7.11
CA LEU A 74 -20.95 9.55 -7.01
C LEU A 74 -20.66 8.50 -8.10
N LYS A 75 -19.80 8.89 -9.06
CA LYS A 75 -19.34 8.06 -10.17
C LYS A 75 -18.05 7.34 -9.82
N PHE A 76 -17.99 6.05 -10.17
CA PHE A 76 -16.89 5.15 -9.87
C PHE A 76 -16.11 4.76 -11.14
N PRO A 77 -14.84 4.32 -11.03
CA PRO A 77 -14.09 3.81 -12.17
C PRO A 77 -14.72 2.52 -12.71
N GLU A 78 -15.01 2.48 -14.01
CA GLU A 78 -15.58 1.30 -14.68
C GLU A 78 -14.71 0.04 -14.54
N HIS A 79 -13.39 0.21 -14.35
CA HIS A 79 -12.41 -0.86 -14.31
C HIS A 79 -11.39 -0.68 -13.16
N TYR A 80 -11.03 -1.79 -12.53
CA TYR A 80 -10.08 -1.87 -11.42
C TYR A 80 -8.83 -2.70 -11.81
N PRO A 81 -7.93 -2.16 -12.66
CA PRO A 81 -6.79 -2.91 -13.21
C PRO A 81 -5.79 -3.33 -12.11
N VAL A 82 -5.23 -4.53 -12.26
CA VAL A 82 -4.23 -5.13 -11.35
C VAL A 82 -2.82 -5.08 -11.94
N SER A 83 -1.81 -5.31 -11.10
CA SER A 83 -0.37 -5.39 -11.48
C SER A 83 0.17 -4.16 -12.22
N ARG A 84 -0.44 -2.98 -12.01
CA ARG A 84 -0.16 -1.76 -12.79
C ARG A 84 0.08 -0.54 -11.90
N LEU A 85 1.05 0.28 -12.30
CA LEU A 85 1.23 1.64 -11.82
C LEU A 85 0.05 2.48 -12.34
N LEU A 86 -0.74 3.07 -11.45
CA LEU A 86 -1.97 3.76 -11.83
C LEU A 86 -1.83 5.28 -11.88
N GLY A 87 -0.90 5.84 -11.11
CA GLY A 87 -0.82 7.29 -10.86
C GLY A 87 -0.08 7.61 -9.57
N CYS A 88 -0.36 8.76 -8.99
CA CYS A 88 0.18 9.21 -7.71
C CYS A 88 -0.78 10.16 -6.98
N VAL A 89 -0.53 10.34 -5.68
CA VAL A 89 -1.13 11.35 -4.80
C VAL A 89 -0.02 12.14 -4.09
N GLU A 90 -0.34 13.24 -3.42
CA GLU A 90 0.55 13.89 -2.46
C GLU A 90 0.19 13.46 -1.02
N VAL A 91 1.11 12.83 -0.30
CA VAL A 91 0.94 12.56 1.13
C VAL A 91 1.37 13.79 1.92
N VAL A 92 0.39 14.57 2.38
CA VAL A 92 0.64 15.84 3.07
C VAL A 92 0.80 15.66 4.59
N GLY A 93 0.17 14.63 5.16
CA GLY A 93 0.22 14.34 6.60
C GLY A 93 -0.05 12.88 6.95
N CYS A 94 0.05 12.57 8.24
CA CYS A 94 -0.31 11.27 8.81
C CYS A 94 -0.80 11.51 10.24
N LEU A 95 -1.98 10.96 10.56
CA LEU A 95 -2.64 11.06 11.86
C LEU A 95 -3.03 9.67 12.37
N ARG A 96 -3.48 9.58 13.62
CA ARG A 96 -4.25 8.43 14.09
C ARG A 96 -5.72 8.53 13.68
N CYS A 97 -6.44 7.40 13.67
CA CYS A 97 -7.87 7.40 13.33
C CYS A 97 -8.73 8.22 14.30
N GLU A 98 -8.38 8.28 15.59
CA GLU A 98 -9.09 9.10 16.59
C GLU A 98 -8.86 10.60 16.36
N GLU A 99 -7.63 10.98 16.00
CA GLU A 99 -7.25 12.36 15.69
C GLU A 99 -7.93 12.87 14.41
N LEU A 100 -8.15 11.99 13.43
CA LEU A 100 -8.90 12.30 12.22
C LEU A 100 -10.42 12.36 12.49
N ALA A 101 -10.97 11.43 13.26
CA ALA A 101 -12.40 11.39 13.59
C ALA A 101 -12.87 12.68 14.30
N ASN A 102 -12.02 13.22 15.17
CA ASN A 102 -12.29 14.42 15.97
C ASN A 102 -11.85 15.74 15.29
N TRP A 103 -11.41 15.71 14.03
CA TRP A 103 -10.92 16.93 13.35
C TRP A 103 -12.05 17.70 12.66
N GLU A 104 -12.89 18.37 13.46
CA GLU A 104 -14.14 19.06 13.06
C GLU A 104 -14.03 19.99 11.83
N ALA A 105 -12.84 20.55 11.57
CA ALA A 105 -12.56 21.35 10.37
C ALA A 105 -12.59 20.56 9.04
N LEU A 106 -12.77 19.22 9.08
CA LEU A 106 -12.94 18.36 7.92
C LEU A 106 -14.40 17.91 7.73
N PRO A 107 -14.91 17.85 6.49
CA PRO A 107 -16.23 17.28 6.18
C PRO A 107 -16.36 15.87 6.74
N GLU A 108 -17.53 15.53 7.29
CA GLU A 108 -17.72 14.28 8.03
C GLU A 108 -17.38 13.02 7.22
N GLY A 109 -17.67 12.99 5.91
CA GLY A 109 -17.33 11.87 5.06
C GLY A 109 -15.82 11.60 4.97
N VAL A 110 -15.00 12.64 5.09
CA VAL A 110 -13.52 12.53 5.14
C VAL A 110 -13.08 11.92 6.48
N ARG A 111 -13.72 12.35 7.58
CA ARG A 111 -13.46 11.83 8.93
C ARG A 111 -13.84 10.35 9.03
N LEU A 112 -14.92 9.94 8.36
CA LEU A 112 -15.39 8.55 8.29
C LEU A 112 -14.51 7.62 7.43
N GLU A 113 -13.58 8.12 6.61
CA GLU A 113 -12.58 7.27 5.94
C GLU A 113 -11.54 6.67 6.91
N GLY A 114 -11.44 7.20 8.14
CA GLY A 114 -10.45 6.83 9.16
C GLY A 114 -10.66 5.44 9.79
N GLN A 115 -10.57 4.37 9.00
CA GLN A 115 -10.86 2.99 9.42
C GLN A 115 -9.60 2.18 9.80
N THR A 116 -8.44 2.82 10.06
CA THR A 116 -7.19 2.13 10.42
C THR A 116 -6.26 3.02 11.26
N ASN A 117 -5.49 2.41 12.16
CA ASN A 117 -4.66 3.05 13.18
C ASN A 117 -3.85 4.28 12.71
N PHE A 118 -3.26 4.23 11.51
CA PHE A 118 -2.61 5.38 10.89
C PHE A 118 -3.30 5.76 9.59
N CYS A 119 -3.75 7.00 9.54
CA CYS A 119 -4.47 7.63 8.45
C CYS A 119 -3.54 8.61 7.73
N TRP A 120 -3.04 8.22 6.56
CA TRP A 120 -2.18 9.03 5.70
C TRP A 120 -3.08 9.97 4.89
N LEU A 121 -2.82 11.27 4.95
CA LEU A 121 -3.66 12.30 4.33
C LEU A 121 -3.20 12.53 2.89
N CYS A 122 -4.07 12.25 1.91
CA CYS A 122 -3.73 12.27 0.49
C CYS A 122 -4.48 13.37 -0.27
N GLU A 123 -3.72 14.22 -0.95
CA GLU A 123 -4.22 15.30 -1.82
C GLU A 123 -3.73 15.10 -3.27
N GLN A 124 -4.11 16.03 -4.15
CA GLN A 124 -3.60 16.14 -5.53
C GLN A 124 -3.53 14.80 -6.30
N PRO A 125 -4.65 14.05 -6.43
CA PRO A 125 -4.67 12.81 -7.19
C PRO A 125 -4.37 13.08 -8.68
N GLN A 126 -3.45 12.30 -9.23
CA GLN A 126 -3.04 12.33 -10.63
C GLN A 126 -3.01 10.91 -11.15
N LYS A 127 -3.76 10.59 -12.20
CA LYS A 127 -3.78 9.25 -12.81
C LYS A 127 -2.97 9.22 -14.10
N LEU A 128 -2.41 8.06 -14.44
CA LEU A 128 -1.78 7.84 -15.74
C LEU A 128 -2.88 7.68 -16.80
N LEU A 129 -2.70 8.31 -17.97
CA LEU A 129 -3.56 8.10 -19.12
C LEU A 129 -3.54 6.63 -19.60
N VAL A 130 -2.37 5.99 -19.48
CA VAL A 130 -2.17 4.55 -19.73
C VAL A 130 -1.42 3.95 -18.53
N PRO A 131 -2.07 3.16 -17.66
CA PRO A 131 -1.43 2.52 -16.51
C PRO A 131 -0.33 1.51 -16.92
N PHE A 132 0.88 1.66 -16.39
CA PHE A 132 2.04 0.86 -16.78
C PHE A 132 2.07 -0.49 -16.06
N GLU A 133 2.32 -1.57 -16.79
CA GLU A 133 2.52 -2.90 -16.20
C GLU A 133 3.91 -3.00 -15.56
N MET A 134 3.94 -3.33 -14.27
CA MET A 134 5.19 -3.49 -13.52
C MET A 134 4.97 -4.30 -12.25
N ARG A 135 6.05 -4.86 -11.68
CA ARG A 135 6.00 -5.58 -10.41
C ARG A 135 5.78 -4.63 -9.23
N GLY A 136 4.85 -4.98 -8.35
CA GLY A 136 4.67 -4.34 -7.05
C GLY A 136 5.54 -4.96 -5.96
N TYR A 137 5.79 -4.22 -4.89
CA TYR A 137 6.63 -4.66 -3.76
C TYR A 137 5.97 -4.31 -2.41
N GLN A 138 6.36 -5.01 -1.35
CA GLN A 138 5.86 -4.75 0.01
C GLN A 138 6.46 -3.44 0.57
N GLY A 139 5.69 -2.75 1.41
CA GLY A 139 6.07 -1.46 1.99
C GLY A 139 6.05 -0.30 0.99
N VAL A 140 6.77 0.78 1.30
CA VAL A 140 7.07 1.85 0.34
C VAL A 140 8.45 1.60 -0.26
N TYR A 141 8.53 1.56 -1.58
CA TYR A 141 9.74 1.30 -2.37
C TYR A 141 10.00 2.44 -3.36
N ASN A 142 11.18 2.54 -3.96
CA ASN A 142 11.44 3.52 -5.02
C ASN A 142 11.06 2.94 -6.40
N LEU A 143 10.39 3.73 -7.25
CA LEU A 143 10.30 3.42 -8.68
C LEU A 143 11.67 3.45 -9.34
N GLU A 144 11.89 2.53 -10.28
CA GLU A 144 13.00 2.61 -11.23
C GLU A 144 12.97 3.93 -12.01
N LYS A 145 14.16 4.50 -12.25
CA LYS A 145 14.32 5.79 -12.91
C LYS A 145 13.58 5.86 -14.26
N LYS A 146 13.71 4.83 -15.10
CA LYS A 146 13.06 4.75 -16.42
C LYS A 146 11.53 4.76 -16.33
N ILE A 147 10.97 3.99 -15.39
CA ILE A 147 9.53 3.91 -15.13
C ILE A 147 9.00 5.26 -14.65
N TYR A 148 9.69 5.88 -13.68
CA TYR A 148 9.35 7.22 -13.19
C TYR A 148 9.38 8.29 -14.30
N GLU A 149 10.47 8.35 -15.08
CA GLU A 149 10.63 9.34 -16.15
C GLU A 149 9.56 9.19 -17.24
N ALA A 150 9.15 7.97 -17.57
CA ALA A 150 8.02 7.72 -18.46
C ALA A 150 6.68 8.09 -17.80
N ALA A 151 6.48 7.78 -16.52
CA ALA A 151 5.21 7.96 -15.83
C ALA A 151 4.87 9.44 -15.63
N VAL A 152 5.84 10.28 -15.25
CA VAL A 152 5.64 11.74 -15.09
C VAL A 152 5.08 12.39 -16.36
N ARG A 153 5.46 11.90 -17.55
CA ARG A 153 4.97 12.42 -18.85
C ARG A 153 3.54 11.97 -19.20
N GLY A 154 3.01 10.97 -18.51
CA GLY A 154 1.67 10.41 -18.76
C GLY A 154 0.63 10.74 -17.70
N LEU A 155 0.97 11.56 -16.70
CA LEU A 155 0.06 11.96 -15.62
C LEU A 155 -0.92 13.05 -16.09
N ILE A 156 -2.20 12.86 -15.74
CA ILE A 156 -3.24 13.88 -15.80
C ILE A 156 -3.77 14.15 -14.38
N PRO A 157 -4.03 15.43 -14.01
CA PRO A 157 -4.74 15.76 -12.78
C PRO A 157 -6.13 15.10 -12.73
N VAL A 158 -6.62 14.85 -11.51
CA VAL A 158 -7.99 14.39 -11.28
C VAL A 158 -8.67 15.32 -10.28
N GLU A 159 -9.82 15.85 -10.66
CA GLU A 159 -10.72 16.52 -9.73
C GLU A 159 -11.64 15.46 -9.12
N GLY A 160 -11.45 15.20 -7.82
CA GLY A 160 -12.32 14.29 -7.06
C GLY A 160 -13.70 14.88 -6.80
N PRO A 161 -14.70 14.08 -6.39
CA PRO A 161 -16.08 14.56 -6.22
C PRO A 161 -16.25 15.59 -5.10
N LEU A 162 -15.34 15.58 -4.12
CA LEU A 162 -15.16 16.62 -3.10
C LEU A 162 -13.66 16.77 -2.83
N PRO A 163 -12.96 17.67 -3.54
CA PRO A 163 -11.54 17.92 -3.32
C PRO A 163 -11.31 18.49 -1.92
N VAL A 164 -10.36 17.90 -1.18
CA VAL A 164 -10.03 18.30 0.19
C VAL A 164 -8.64 18.91 0.21
N LYS A 165 -8.51 20.05 0.90
CA LYS A 165 -7.23 20.58 1.38
C LYS A 165 -7.19 20.41 2.89
N PHE A 166 -6.25 19.62 3.40
CA PHE A 166 -6.12 19.39 4.84
C PHE A 166 -5.51 20.64 5.50
N PRO A 167 -6.14 21.26 6.52
CA PRO A 167 -5.65 22.49 7.14
C PRO A 167 -4.50 22.20 8.11
N LEU A 168 -3.35 21.78 7.56
CA LEU A 168 -2.18 21.34 8.32
C LEU A 168 -1.56 22.47 9.16
N PRO A 169 -0.92 22.14 10.29
CA PRO A 169 -0.22 23.13 11.11
C PRO A 169 0.88 23.81 10.31
N ASN A 170 0.89 25.15 10.32
CA ASN A 170 1.99 25.92 9.79
C ASN A 170 3.14 25.91 10.80
N PRO A 171 4.30 25.27 10.52
CA PRO A 171 5.39 25.14 11.50
C PRO A 171 6.07 26.48 11.84
N ARG A 172 5.70 27.58 11.17
CA ARG A 172 6.15 28.96 11.49
C ARG A 172 5.14 29.75 12.32
N ASP A 173 3.95 29.21 12.58
CA ASP A 173 2.88 29.83 13.36
C ASP A 173 2.57 28.97 14.60
N PRO A 174 2.99 29.42 15.80
CA PRO A 174 2.72 28.72 17.06
C PRO A 174 1.23 28.52 17.39
N PHE A 175 0.34 29.35 16.82
CA PHE A 175 -1.10 29.30 17.04
C PHE A 175 -1.85 28.47 15.99
N SER A 176 -1.14 27.96 14.98
CA SER A 176 -1.78 27.14 13.94
C SER A 176 -2.38 25.84 14.52
N LEU A 177 -3.61 25.55 14.09
CA LEU A 177 -4.40 24.42 14.60
C LEU A 177 -3.66 23.09 14.39
N LYS A 178 -3.42 22.36 15.48
CA LYS A 178 -2.96 20.97 15.39
C LYS A 178 -4.18 20.05 15.23
N PRO A 179 -4.15 19.05 14.33
CA PRO A 179 -5.20 18.03 14.28
C PRO A 179 -5.37 17.37 15.65
N GLY A 180 -6.60 17.29 16.15
CA GLY A 180 -6.89 16.81 17.51
C GLY A 180 -6.41 17.72 18.66
N SER A 181 -5.96 18.96 18.41
CA SER A 181 -5.53 19.87 19.49
C SER A 181 -6.67 20.33 20.40
N ILE A 182 -7.89 20.34 19.87
CA ILE A 182 -9.10 20.66 20.62
C ILE A 182 -9.61 19.34 21.21
N TYR A 183 -8.94 18.90 22.27
CA TYR A 183 -9.56 17.97 23.21
C TYR A 183 -10.52 18.80 24.07
N MET A 184 -11.77 18.93 23.64
CA MET A 184 -12.84 19.20 24.59
C MET A 184 -13.02 17.94 25.45
N PRO A 185 -12.89 18.02 26.78
CA PRO A 185 -13.54 17.05 27.64
C PRO A 185 -15.04 17.07 27.32
N SER A 186 -15.67 15.91 27.19
CA SER A 186 -17.10 15.84 26.90
C SER A 186 -17.91 16.36 28.09
N SER A 187 -18.23 17.65 28.08
CA SER A 187 -19.35 18.20 28.85
C SER A 187 -20.62 17.48 28.40
N GLU A 188 -21.33 16.85 29.35
CA GLU A 188 -22.58 16.15 29.09
C GLU A 188 -23.67 17.17 28.70
N THR A 189 -23.78 17.44 27.41
CA THR A 189 -24.77 18.39 26.85
C THR A 189 -25.08 17.97 25.43
N GLU A 190 -26.27 17.39 25.23
CA GLU A 190 -26.87 17.07 23.94
C GLU A 190 -25.92 16.45 22.90
N VAL A 191 -25.73 15.12 23.00
CA VAL A 191 -25.18 14.35 21.88
C VAL A 191 -26.08 14.61 20.67
N SER A 192 -25.56 15.24 19.62
CA SER A 192 -26.26 15.47 18.37
C SER A 192 -26.41 14.15 17.60
N MET A 193 -27.30 13.30 18.11
CA MET A 193 -27.69 12.02 17.52
C MET A 193 -28.52 12.26 16.25
N VAL A 194 -27.85 12.73 15.21
CA VAL A 194 -28.13 12.20 13.87
C VAL A 194 -27.91 10.70 14.00
N GLU A 195 -29.01 9.93 14.09
CA GLU A 195 -28.95 8.48 14.09
C GLU A 195 -28.17 8.06 12.83
N LYS A 196 -26.97 7.51 13.03
CA LYS A 196 -26.14 7.04 11.91
C LYS A 196 -26.94 5.98 11.17
N SER A 197 -27.38 6.32 9.97
CA SER A 197 -28.36 5.54 9.23
C SER A 197 -27.97 4.07 9.22
N SER A 198 -28.95 3.18 9.29
CA SER A 198 -28.72 1.74 9.23
C SER A 198 -27.90 1.36 7.97
N SER A 199 -28.10 2.10 6.88
CA SER A 199 -27.30 2.04 5.65
C SER A 199 -25.82 2.41 5.86
N LEU A 200 -25.51 3.61 6.37
CA LEU A 200 -24.14 4.07 6.64
C LEU A 200 -23.41 3.12 7.60
N SER A 201 -24.10 2.69 8.66
CA SER A 201 -23.57 1.76 9.65
C SER A 201 -23.25 0.39 9.03
N ALA A 202 -24.13 -0.14 8.17
CA ALA A 202 -23.90 -1.38 7.43
C ALA A 202 -22.77 -1.23 6.38
N ALA A 203 -22.66 -0.09 5.70
CA ALA A 203 -21.63 0.17 4.71
C ALA A 203 -20.23 0.28 5.35
N ILE A 204 -20.11 0.92 6.52
CA ILE A 204 -18.89 0.92 7.33
C ILE A 204 -18.50 -0.52 7.74
N ALA A 205 -19.47 -1.35 8.15
CA ALA A 205 -19.22 -2.75 8.49
C ALA A 205 -18.78 -3.58 7.27
N GLY A 206 -19.40 -3.34 6.10
CA GLY A 206 -19.04 -3.96 4.82
C GLY A 206 -17.60 -3.63 4.40
N ALA A 207 -17.23 -2.34 4.44
CA ALA A 207 -15.86 -1.90 4.12
C ALA A 207 -14.81 -2.49 5.07
N ARG A 208 -15.13 -2.61 6.37
CA ARG A 208 -14.26 -3.27 7.36
C ARG A 208 -14.08 -4.75 7.04
N ALA A 209 -15.17 -5.49 6.78
CA ALA A 209 -15.11 -6.90 6.40
C ALA A 209 -14.27 -7.09 5.12
N ALA A 210 -14.53 -6.25 4.10
CA ALA A 210 -13.80 -6.23 2.83
C ALA A 210 -12.29 -6.01 3.01
N ALA A 211 -11.85 -5.15 3.95
CA ALA A 211 -10.44 -4.94 4.24
C ALA A 211 -9.75 -6.18 4.86
N THR A 212 -10.43 -6.92 5.75
CA THR A 212 -9.82 -8.06 6.48
C THR A 212 -9.47 -9.29 5.63
N GLN A 213 -9.99 -9.39 4.40
CA GLN A 213 -9.76 -10.56 3.53
C GLN A 213 -8.28 -10.75 3.18
N PHE A 214 -7.50 -9.66 3.12
CA PHE A 214 -6.09 -9.70 2.69
C PHE A 214 -5.17 -10.07 3.86
N THR A 215 -5.48 -9.60 5.07
CA THR A 215 -4.67 -9.81 6.29
C THR A 215 -4.51 -11.28 6.67
N LYS A 216 -5.51 -12.11 6.36
CA LYS A 216 -5.53 -13.54 6.75
C LYS A 216 -4.51 -14.42 6.00
N LYS A 217 -3.92 -13.96 4.89
CA LYS A 217 -2.97 -14.78 4.11
C LYS A 217 -1.51 -14.63 4.53
N ASP A 218 -1.11 -13.51 5.12
CA ASP A 218 0.30 -13.29 5.50
C ASP A 218 0.75 -14.17 6.69
N HIS A 219 -0.17 -14.54 7.59
CA HIS A 219 0.12 -15.44 8.72
C HIS A 219 0.43 -16.89 8.29
N LEU A 220 -0.26 -17.40 7.25
CA LEU A 220 -0.06 -18.78 6.76
C LEU A 220 1.34 -19.05 6.21
N HIS A 221 2.13 -18.00 5.93
CA HIS A 221 3.52 -18.12 5.48
C HIS A 221 4.55 -18.00 6.64
N ILE A 222 4.09 -17.70 7.85
CA ILE A 222 4.90 -17.69 9.08
C ILE A 222 4.77 -19.04 9.80
N ASP A 223 3.55 -19.56 9.92
CA ASP A 223 3.27 -20.81 10.66
C ASP A 223 3.95 -22.05 10.03
N SER A 224 4.23 -22.02 8.72
CA SER A 224 4.96 -23.09 8.02
C SER A 224 6.44 -23.18 8.40
N ILE A 225 7.02 -22.13 9.01
CA ILE A 225 8.40 -22.11 9.51
C ILE A 225 8.46 -22.55 10.98
N ALA A 226 7.38 -22.33 11.74
CA ALA A 226 7.30 -22.70 13.16
C ALA A 226 7.12 -24.21 13.42
N SER A 227 6.61 -24.97 12.44
CA SER A 227 6.14 -26.35 12.64
C SER A 227 7.19 -27.46 12.43
N SER A 228 8.48 -27.13 12.33
CA SER A 228 9.56 -28.10 12.03
C SER A 228 10.47 -28.47 13.21
N ASN A 229 10.23 -27.93 14.42
CA ASN A 229 11.05 -28.17 15.62
C ASN A 229 10.24 -28.72 16.81
N SER A 230 9.87 -30.01 16.78
CA SER A 230 9.23 -30.69 17.93
C SER A 230 9.40 -32.23 17.93
N LYS A 231 10.65 -32.69 18.08
CA LYS A 231 11.07 -34.05 18.50
C LYS A 231 12.59 -34.02 18.78
N SER A 232 13.14 -34.59 19.84
CA SER A 232 12.58 -35.22 21.06
C SER A 232 13.68 -35.21 22.14
N MET A 233 13.34 -35.29 23.42
CA MET A 233 14.30 -35.27 24.53
C MET A 233 14.20 -36.54 25.39
N GLU A 234 15.28 -36.83 26.13
CA GLU A 234 15.54 -38.07 26.89
C GLU A 234 15.80 -39.31 26.00
N THR A 235 16.77 -40.20 26.26
CA THR A 235 17.54 -40.50 27.49
C THR A 235 19.08 -40.45 27.26
N GLY A 236 19.89 -40.77 28.27
CA GLY A 236 21.35 -40.51 28.26
C GLY A 236 22.28 -41.73 28.40
N GLN A 237 23.52 -41.45 28.85
CA GLN A 237 24.67 -42.34 29.09
C GLN A 237 25.53 -42.80 27.88
N SER A 238 26.69 -42.15 27.78
CA SER A 238 28.02 -42.79 27.78
C SER A 238 28.34 -43.95 26.83
N LYS A 239 29.19 -43.66 25.82
CA LYS A 239 30.52 -44.28 25.73
C LYS A 239 31.48 -43.52 24.82
N SER A 240 32.77 -43.68 25.10
CA SER A 240 33.88 -43.07 24.37
C SER A 240 34.35 -43.92 23.18
N LYS A 241 34.97 -43.24 22.20
CA LYS A 241 36.15 -43.75 21.47
C LYS A 241 36.98 -42.58 20.92
N PHE A 242 38.16 -42.88 20.39
CA PHE A 242 39.35 -42.01 20.35
C PHE A 242 40.09 -42.21 19.01
N PHE A 243 41.18 -41.44 18.79
CA PHE A 243 42.09 -41.43 17.62
C PHE A 243 41.52 -40.65 16.40
N GLU A 244 42.11 -39.52 16.01
CA GLU A 244 43.37 -39.30 15.22
C GLU A 244 43.10 -39.51 13.70
N GLU A 245 43.33 -38.52 12.82
CA GLU A 245 44.62 -38.18 12.16
C GLU A 245 45.15 -39.36 11.28
N ASP A 246 45.64 -39.20 10.05
CA ASP A 246 46.29 -38.01 9.45
C ASP A 246 46.34 -37.99 7.89
N ASN A 247 46.64 -36.80 7.34
CA ASN A 247 47.42 -36.42 6.14
C ASN A 247 47.33 -37.02 4.69
N LEU A 248 47.55 -36.06 3.75
CA LEU A 248 48.33 -36.08 2.48
C LEU A 248 47.76 -36.42 1.07
N ALA A 249 48.42 -35.76 0.11
CA ALA A 249 48.17 -35.58 -1.33
C ALA A 249 48.36 -36.82 -2.24
N SER A 250 47.86 -36.78 -3.49
CA SER A 250 48.64 -36.51 -4.73
C SER A 250 47.65 -36.45 -5.93
N SER A 251 47.55 -35.43 -6.81
CA SER A 251 48.47 -34.86 -7.83
C SER A 251 48.53 -35.62 -9.18
N ASN A 252 48.65 -34.87 -10.30
CA ASN A 252 49.01 -35.28 -11.69
C ASN A 252 47.90 -35.90 -12.59
N LEU A 253 47.90 -35.76 -13.94
CA LEU A 253 48.30 -34.67 -14.87
C LEU A 253 47.95 -35.06 -16.34
N MET A 254 47.35 -34.15 -17.13
CA MET A 254 47.40 -34.06 -18.63
C MET A 254 46.97 -35.31 -19.48
N GLU A 255 46.83 -35.32 -20.82
CA GLU A 255 47.04 -34.31 -21.89
C GLU A 255 46.01 -34.48 -23.05
N GLY A 256 46.06 -33.66 -24.11
CA GLY A 256 45.26 -33.79 -25.36
C GLY A 256 46.06 -34.44 -26.51
N PRO A 257 45.97 -33.98 -27.80
CA PRO A 257 45.03 -33.02 -28.42
C PRO A 257 44.63 -33.40 -29.89
N SER A 258 44.28 -32.40 -30.74
CA SER A 258 44.24 -32.41 -32.24
C SER A 258 43.01 -33.07 -32.92
N LYS A 259 42.61 -32.87 -34.21
CA LYS A 259 42.84 -31.91 -35.34
C LYS A 259 41.84 -32.31 -36.50
N GLU A 260 41.41 -31.55 -37.53
CA GLU A 260 41.34 -30.11 -37.87
C GLU A 260 40.59 -29.87 -39.22
N THR A 261 40.07 -28.66 -39.51
CA THR A 261 39.64 -28.13 -40.86
C THR A 261 38.44 -28.82 -41.56
N LYS A 262 37.80 -28.41 -42.69
CA LYS A 262 37.85 -27.35 -43.77
C LYS A 262 36.37 -27.18 -44.29
N LYS A 263 35.89 -26.17 -45.06
CA LYS A 263 36.28 -24.78 -45.44
C LYS A 263 35.13 -24.10 -46.26
N SER A 264 34.73 -22.85 -45.95
CA SER A 264 34.09 -21.80 -46.81
C SER A 264 32.82 -22.07 -47.67
N HIS A 265 31.90 -21.08 -47.69
CA HIS A 265 31.59 -20.31 -48.93
C HIS A 265 31.02 -18.90 -48.66
N ILE A 266 31.14 -18.02 -49.66
CA ILE A 266 30.63 -16.63 -49.69
C ILE A 266 29.90 -16.43 -51.02
N CYS A 267 28.72 -15.83 -51.02
CA CYS A 267 28.23 -15.00 -52.13
C CYS A 267 27.16 -14.03 -51.61
N GLY A 268 26.86 -12.99 -52.40
CA GLY A 268 25.83 -12.00 -52.12
C GLY A 268 25.30 -11.38 -53.41
N LYS A 269 24.78 -10.14 -53.31
CA LYS A 269 23.86 -9.49 -54.26
C LYS A 269 22.41 -10.02 -54.14
N GLN A 270 21.39 -9.22 -54.44
CA GLN A 270 21.40 -7.85 -54.99
C GLN A 270 20.38 -6.95 -54.29
#